data_AF-A0A2E4L2J2-F1
#
_entry.id   AF-A0A2E4L2J2-F1
#
_cell.length_a   1.000
_cell.length_b   1.000
_cell.length_c   1.000
_cell.angle_alpha   90.00
_cell.angle_beta   90.00
_cell.angle_gamma   90.00
#
_symmetry.space_group_name_H-M   'P 1'
#
loop_
_entity.id
_entity.type
_entity.pdbx_description
1 polymer ?
#
loop_
_entity_poly.entity_id
_entity_poly.type
_entity_poly.pdbx_seq_one_letter_code
_entity_poly.pdbx_strand_id
1 'polypeptide(L)'
;MSEEKPIKIEESEFTSWNVRSNIAPIFQILQSEQLILQRTDQKAFTLMSLLAAFMVFFIVHFSKVMANNEINVLSAIMVIVYFINAAFGLINLMLVIVPRIRNDMSHKDLPEINATFFGGIIQFNDPLEYASYLAKMTKDNDNTFKMFSAQLFALGHINAYKNKHMRRAILFFGAAIFSELIIIMAYAWSLTWAAF
;
A
#
# COMPACT_ATOMS: atom_id res chain seq x y z
N MET A 1 -57.73 -32.01 -33.62
CA MET A 1 -57.42 -31.67 -32.21
C MET A 1 -55.91 -31.50 -32.14
N SER A 2 -55.46 -30.32 -31.75
CA SER A 2 -54.20 -29.70 -32.17
C SER A 2 -52.92 -30.38 -31.64
N GLU A 3 -51.90 -30.49 -32.50
CA GLU A 3 -50.52 -30.83 -32.14
C GLU A 3 -49.91 -29.74 -31.25
N GLU A 4 -49.53 -30.11 -30.03
CA GLU A 4 -48.82 -29.22 -29.10
C GLU A 4 -47.32 -29.26 -29.42
N LYS A 5 -46.80 -28.21 -30.06
CA LYS A 5 -45.37 -28.02 -30.30
C LYS A 5 -44.63 -27.92 -28.95
N PRO A 6 -43.45 -28.56 -28.78
CA PRO A 6 -42.67 -28.39 -27.57
C PRO A 6 -42.19 -26.95 -27.45
N ILE A 7 -42.53 -26.31 -26.33
CA ILE A 7 -42.08 -24.98 -25.95
C ILE A 7 -40.56 -25.06 -25.80
N LYS A 8 -39.82 -24.44 -26.74
CA LYS A 8 -38.40 -24.16 -26.57
C LYS A 8 -38.28 -23.20 -25.39
N ILE A 9 -37.84 -23.71 -24.25
CA ILE A 9 -37.39 -22.91 -23.13
C ILE A 9 -36.10 -22.23 -23.60
N GLU A 10 -36.20 -20.96 -23.93
CA GLU A 10 -35.05 -20.09 -24.19
C GLU A 10 -34.26 -20.02 -22.89
N GLU A 11 -33.13 -20.75 -22.82
CA GLU A 11 -32.20 -20.64 -21.70
C GLU A 11 -31.82 -19.17 -21.58
N SER A 12 -32.28 -18.52 -20.50
CA SER A 12 -31.86 -17.17 -20.16
C SER A 12 -30.33 -17.13 -20.22
N GLU A 13 -29.79 -16.23 -21.05
CA GLU A 13 -28.36 -16.03 -21.37
C GLU A 13 -27.47 -15.74 -20.13
N PHE A 14 -28.07 -15.79 -18.93
CA PHE A 14 -27.47 -15.65 -17.61
C PHE A 14 -27.55 -16.95 -16.80
N THR A 15 -27.12 -18.08 -17.36
CA THR A 15 -26.90 -19.28 -16.54
C THR A 15 -25.77 -19.00 -15.55
N SER A 16 -26.14 -18.95 -14.27
CA SER A 16 -25.31 -18.55 -13.12
C SER A 16 -23.98 -19.31 -12.98
N TRP A 17 -23.84 -20.47 -13.64
CA TRP A 17 -22.64 -21.30 -13.64
C TRP A 17 -21.50 -20.75 -14.50
N ASN A 18 -21.76 -20.29 -15.73
CA ASN A 18 -20.74 -19.71 -16.61
C ASN A 18 -20.25 -18.35 -16.06
N VAL A 19 -21.19 -17.57 -15.50
CA VAL A 19 -20.93 -16.30 -14.82
C VAL A 19 -20.13 -16.52 -13.51
N ARG A 20 -20.44 -17.57 -12.73
CA ARG A 20 -19.66 -17.91 -11.52
C ARG A 20 -18.25 -18.39 -11.84
N SER A 21 -18.05 -19.15 -12.91
CA SER A 21 -16.74 -19.68 -13.30
C SER A 21 -15.78 -18.59 -13.78
N ASN A 22 -16.25 -17.65 -14.61
CA ASN A 22 -15.37 -16.62 -15.20
C ASN A 22 -15.11 -15.42 -14.26
N ILE A 23 -15.97 -15.18 -13.28
CA ILE A 23 -15.85 -14.01 -12.38
C ILE A 23 -15.20 -14.37 -11.02
N ALA A 24 -15.22 -15.65 -10.62
CA ALA A 24 -14.56 -16.10 -9.39
C ALA A 24 -13.05 -15.77 -9.32
N PRO A 25 -12.24 -15.94 -10.39
CA PRO A 25 -10.84 -15.55 -10.38
C PRO A 25 -10.64 -14.04 -10.19
N ILE A 26 -11.54 -13.23 -10.76
CA ILE A 26 -11.52 -11.77 -10.65
C ILE A 26 -11.82 -11.35 -9.20
N PHE A 27 -12.84 -11.93 -8.57
CA PHE A 27 -13.14 -11.68 -7.15
C PHE A 27 -12.03 -12.15 -6.21
N GLN A 28 -11.38 -13.26 -6.52
CA GLN A 28 -10.24 -13.74 -5.74
C GLN A 28 -9.05 -12.78 -5.80
N ILE A 29 -8.77 -12.21 -6.98
CA ILE A 29 -7.74 -11.17 -7.12
C ILE A 29 -8.14 -9.94 -6.32
N LEU A 30 -9.37 -9.42 -6.48
CA LEU A 30 -9.89 -8.29 -5.72
C LEU A 30 -9.69 -8.45 -4.20
N GLN A 31 -10.05 -9.62 -3.67
CA GLN A 31 -9.83 -9.95 -2.26
C GLN A 31 -8.34 -9.99 -1.92
N SER A 32 -7.51 -10.56 -2.80
CA SER A 32 -6.06 -10.57 -2.60
C SER A 32 -5.46 -9.15 -2.62
N GLU A 33 -5.97 -8.24 -3.45
CA GLU A 33 -5.56 -6.83 -3.47
C GLU A 33 -5.88 -6.15 -2.15
N GLN A 34 -7.13 -6.27 -1.70
CA GLN A 34 -7.58 -5.70 -0.43
C GLN A 34 -6.72 -6.21 0.73
N LEU A 35 -6.45 -7.51 0.78
CA LEU A 35 -5.61 -8.12 1.81
C LEU A 35 -4.16 -7.62 1.75
N ILE A 36 -3.57 -7.52 0.56
CA ILE A 36 -2.19 -7.05 0.39
C ILE A 36 -2.09 -5.58 0.78
N LEU A 37 -3.01 -4.74 0.31
CA LEU A 37 -3.08 -3.32 0.64
C LEU A 37 -3.26 -3.13 2.14
N GLN A 38 -4.27 -3.76 2.74
CA GLN A 38 -4.56 -3.63 4.18
C GLN A 38 -3.41 -4.11 5.06
N ARG A 39 -2.79 -5.26 4.76
CA ARG A 39 -1.63 -5.75 5.53
C ARG A 39 -0.44 -4.80 5.44
N THR A 40 -0.22 -4.22 4.26
CA THR A 40 0.91 -3.32 4.06
C THR A 40 0.67 -1.97 4.71
N ASP A 41 -0.57 -1.48 4.68
CA ASP A 41 -0.98 -0.26 5.38
C ASP A 41 -0.91 -0.45 6.90
N GLN A 42 -1.35 -1.60 7.41
CA GLN A 42 -1.20 -1.95 8.82
C GLN A 42 0.27 -1.95 9.25
N LYS A 43 1.17 -2.58 8.49
CA LYS A 43 2.61 -2.54 8.76
C LYS A 43 3.17 -1.11 8.76
N ALA A 44 2.72 -0.28 7.82
CA ALA A 44 3.14 1.12 7.75
C ALA A 44 2.66 1.93 8.96
N PHE A 45 1.40 1.74 9.37
CA PHE A 45 0.85 2.37 10.57
C PHE A 45 1.58 1.94 11.84
N THR A 46 1.91 0.65 11.96
CA THR A 46 2.71 0.16 13.11
C THR A 46 4.10 0.78 13.15
N LEU A 47 4.78 0.90 12.01
CA LEU A 47 6.09 1.57 11.96
C LEU A 47 5.99 3.06 12.27
N MET A 48 4.94 3.72 11.80
CA MET A 48 4.69 5.14 12.06
C MET A 48 4.41 5.41 13.55
N SER A 49 3.60 4.56 14.19
CA SER A 49 3.32 4.71 15.63
C SER A 49 4.57 4.48 16.48
N LEU A 50 5.40 3.50 16.10
CA LEU A 50 6.69 3.25 16.75
C LEU A 50 7.61 4.46 16.60
N LEU A 51 7.73 5.04 15.40
CA LEU A 51 8.51 6.26 15.18
C LEU A 51 8.01 7.45 16.00
N ALA A 52 6.70 7.64 16.13
CA ALA A 52 6.14 8.68 16.98
C ALA A 52 6.53 8.50 18.45
N ALA A 53 6.52 7.25 18.97
CA ALA A 53 6.96 6.96 20.33
C ALA A 53 8.44 7.29 20.55
N PHE A 54 9.31 6.93 19.60
CA PHE A 54 10.73 7.31 19.62
C PHE A 54 10.93 8.83 19.50
N MET A 55 10.12 9.54 18.71
CA MET A 55 10.19 11.01 18.67
C MET A 55 9.88 11.67 20.01
N VAL A 56 8.90 11.17 20.76
CA VAL A 56 8.61 11.66 22.11
C VAL A 56 9.77 11.34 23.05
N PHE A 57 10.33 10.13 22.96
CA PHE A 57 11.49 9.73 23.74
C PHE A 57 12.71 10.62 23.48
N PHE A 58 12.98 10.93 22.21
CA PHE A 58 14.03 11.84 21.77
C PHE A 58 13.87 13.23 22.39
N ILE A 59 12.69 13.84 22.32
CA ILE A 59 12.43 15.19 22.86
C ILE A 59 12.74 15.25 24.36
N VAL A 60 12.32 14.22 25.11
CA VAL A 60 12.55 14.15 26.56
C VAL A 60 14.04 14.07 26.89
N HIS A 61 14.81 13.23 26.17
CA HIS A 61 16.24 13.06 26.43
C HIS A 61 17.06 14.24 25.92
N PHE A 62 16.75 14.74 24.72
CA PHE A 62 17.43 15.87 24.12
C PHE A 62 17.27 17.14 24.97
N SER A 63 16.07 17.38 25.52
CA SER A 63 15.83 18.50 26.44
C SER A 63 16.76 18.45 27.67
N LYS A 64 16.99 17.25 28.23
CA LYS A 64 17.92 17.07 29.36
C LYS A 64 19.38 17.31 28.95
N VAL A 65 19.81 16.82 27.78
CA VAL A 65 21.16 17.05 27.24
C VAL A 65 21.42 18.55 27.06
N MET A 66 20.46 19.27 26.48
CA MET A 66 20.54 20.73 26.29
C MET A 66 20.60 21.47 27.63
N ALA A 67 19.79 21.08 28.62
CA ALA A 67 19.74 21.73 29.92
C ALA A 67 21.07 21.62 30.70
N ASN A 68 21.79 20.51 30.55
CA ASN A 68 23.07 20.28 31.21
C ASN A 68 24.27 20.86 30.43
N ASN A 69 24.05 21.47 29.26
CA ASN A 69 25.10 22.03 28.40
C ASN A 69 26.15 21.00 27.92
N GLU A 70 25.84 19.70 27.96
CA GLU A 70 26.76 18.59 27.61
C GLU A 70 26.68 18.20 26.12
N ILE A 71 26.49 19.18 25.24
CA ILE A 71 26.35 18.91 23.81
C ILE A 71 27.73 18.69 23.20
N ASN A 72 28.09 17.42 23.01
CA ASN A 72 29.26 17.06 22.23
C ASN A 72 29.00 17.25 20.73
N VAL A 73 30.06 17.56 19.97
CA VAL A 73 30.02 17.69 18.49
C VAL A 73 29.42 16.43 17.84
N LEU A 74 29.75 15.25 18.37
CA LEU A 74 29.18 13.98 17.93
C LEU A 74 27.65 13.97 18.11
N SER A 75 27.14 14.30 19.30
CA SER A 75 25.70 14.35 19.58
C SER A 75 24.98 15.35 18.67
N ALA A 76 25.58 16.51 18.41
CA ALA A 76 25.03 17.50 17.49
C ALA A 76 24.90 16.96 16.04
N ILE A 77 25.93 16.25 15.55
CA ILE A 77 25.89 15.60 14.22
C ILE A 77 24.80 14.52 14.19
N MET A 78 24.71 13.69 15.24
CA MET A 78 23.73 12.61 15.30
C MET A 78 22.29 13.13 15.34
N VAL A 79 22.02 14.30 15.94
CA VAL A 79 20.70 14.95 15.91
C VAL A 79 20.31 15.31 14.48
N ILE A 80 21.22 15.87 13.69
CA ILE A 80 20.96 16.20 12.29
C ILE A 80 20.66 14.91 11.50
N VAL A 81 21.48 13.87 11.69
CA VAL A 81 21.28 12.56 11.07
C VAL A 81 19.93 11.95 11.46
N TYR A 82 19.53 12.06 12.73
CA TYR A 82 18.24 11.60 13.23
C TYR A 82 17.09 12.26 12.48
N PHE A 83 17.05 13.59 12.42
CA PHE A 83 15.94 14.32 11.77
C PHE A 83 15.84 14.03 10.26
N ILE A 84 16.98 13.95 9.58
CA ILE A 84 17.00 13.60 8.15
C ILE A 84 16.43 12.19 7.93
N ASN A 85 16.92 11.21 8.69
CA ASN A 85 16.45 9.83 8.56
C ASN A 85 14.97 9.69 8.96
N ALA A 86 14.54 10.34 10.05
CA ALA A 86 13.15 10.32 10.49
C ALA A 86 12.21 10.93 9.46
N ALA A 87 12.58 12.06 8.85
CA ALA A 87 11.81 12.70 7.79
C ALA A 87 11.71 11.80 6.54
N PHE A 88 12.84 11.25 6.07
CA PHE A 88 12.82 10.30 4.94
C PHE A 88 12.04 9.01 5.26
N GLY A 89 12.10 8.53 6.51
CA GLY A 89 11.31 7.41 7.00
C GLY A 89 9.81 7.69 6.89
N LEU A 90 9.36 8.84 7.42
CA LEU A 90 7.96 9.28 7.35
C LEU A 90 7.47 9.45 5.90
N ILE A 91 8.26 10.08 5.03
CA ILE A 91 7.91 10.24 3.62
C ILE A 91 7.72 8.86 2.96
N ASN A 92 8.65 7.93 3.18
CA ASN A 92 8.52 6.59 2.60
C ASN A 92 7.32 5.83 3.17
N LEU A 93 7.00 5.96 4.47
CA LEU A 93 5.80 5.36 5.06
C LEU A 93 4.52 5.94 4.45
N MET A 94 4.47 7.25 4.22
CA MET A 94 3.33 7.90 3.58
C MET A 94 3.11 7.38 2.15
N LEU A 95 4.19 7.18 1.38
CA LEU A 95 4.14 6.59 0.04
C LEU A 95 3.68 5.13 0.02
N VAL A 96 3.84 4.40 1.14
CA VAL A 96 3.29 3.05 1.29
C VAL A 96 1.77 3.08 1.48
N ILE A 97 1.27 4.00 2.30
CA ILE A 97 -0.16 4.11 2.63
C ILE A 97 -0.95 4.59 1.41
N VAL A 98 -0.48 5.66 0.77
CA VAL A 98 -1.13 6.23 -0.42
C VAL A 98 -0.19 6.05 -1.62
N PRO A 99 -0.21 4.89 -2.30
CA PRO A 99 0.58 4.71 -3.49
C PRO A 99 0.01 5.58 -4.60
N ARG A 100 0.82 6.50 -5.12
CA ARG A 100 0.44 7.28 -6.31
C ARG A 100 0.71 6.42 -7.55
N ILE A 101 -0.33 5.76 -8.05
CA ILE A 101 -0.25 4.99 -9.30
C ILE A 101 -0.09 6.00 -10.43
N ARG A 102 1.00 5.88 -11.19
CA ARG A 102 1.24 6.70 -12.38
C ARG A 102 0.49 6.03 -13.54
N ASN A 103 -0.32 6.81 -14.25
CA ASN A 103 -1.18 6.34 -15.35
C ASN A 103 -0.41 6.03 -16.64
N ASP A 104 0.92 5.92 -16.60
CA ASP A 104 1.77 5.69 -17.78
C ASP A 104 1.79 4.23 -18.25
N MET A 105 0.97 3.36 -17.65
CA MET A 105 0.88 1.94 -18.02
C MET A 105 -0.25 1.63 -19.01
N SER A 106 -0.77 2.62 -19.75
CA SER A 106 -1.69 2.38 -20.88
C SER A 106 -0.96 1.60 -21.98
N HIS A 107 -1.15 0.27 -21.99
CA HIS A 107 -0.70 -0.58 -23.10
C HIS A 107 -1.82 -0.62 -24.13
N LYS A 108 -1.45 -0.44 -25.42
CA LYS A 108 -2.39 -0.31 -26.56
C LYS A 108 -3.39 -1.47 -26.72
N ASP A 109 -3.14 -2.61 -26.09
CA ASP A 109 -3.96 -3.83 -26.17
C ASP A 109 -4.66 -4.22 -24.84
N LEU A 110 -4.55 -3.40 -23.80
CA LEU A 110 -5.22 -3.61 -22.52
C LEU A 110 -6.40 -2.63 -22.38
N PRO A 111 -7.51 -3.02 -21.72
CA PRO A 111 -8.62 -2.11 -21.47
C PRO A 111 -8.16 -0.86 -20.71
N GLU A 112 -8.53 0.33 -21.20
CA GLU A 112 -8.16 1.63 -20.62
C GLU A 112 -8.68 1.81 -19.19
N ILE A 113 -9.81 1.19 -18.86
CA ILE A 113 -10.45 1.30 -17.54
C ILE A 113 -10.23 -0.01 -16.79
N ASN A 114 -9.44 0.07 -15.72
CA ASN A 114 -9.18 -1.04 -14.81
C ASN A 114 -10.38 -1.22 -13.87
N ALA A 115 -11.45 -1.82 -14.40
CA ALA A 115 -12.79 -1.77 -13.81
C ALA A 115 -12.94 -2.46 -12.45
N THR A 116 -11.97 -3.26 -11.99
CA THR A 116 -12.03 -3.87 -10.66
C THR A 116 -11.20 -3.12 -9.62
N PHE A 117 -10.34 -2.20 -10.02
CA PHE A 117 -9.65 -1.35 -9.05
C PHE A 117 -10.65 -0.34 -8.47
N PHE A 118 -10.63 -0.09 -7.16
CA PHE A 118 -11.55 0.88 -6.53
C PHE A 118 -11.52 2.26 -7.22
N GLY A 119 -10.36 2.69 -7.70
CA GLY A 119 -10.19 3.92 -8.49
C GLY A 119 -10.70 3.85 -9.94
N GLY A 120 -10.95 2.65 -10.48
CA GLY A 120 -11.58 2.42 -11.79
C GLY A 120 -13.10 2.26 -11.69
N ILE A 121 -13.61 1.66 -10.61
CA ILE A 121 -15.06 1.56 -10.34
C ILE A 121 -15.68 2.96 -10.22
N ILE A 122 -15.00 3.89 -9.55
CA ILE A 122 -15.48 5.29 -9.39
C ILE A 122 -15.44 6.13 -10.68
N GLN A 123 -14.87 5.60 -11.78
CA GLN A 123 -14.88 6.29 -13.07
C GLN A 123 -16.23 6.12 -13.80
N PHE A 124 -17.04 5.14 -13.37
CA PHE A 124 -18.40 4.94 -13.87
C PHE A 124 -19.37 5.79 -13.06
N ASN A 125 -20.27 6.50 -13.74
CA ASN A 125 -21.24 7.39 -13.09
C ASN A 125 -22.44 6.63 -12.52
N ASP A 126 -22.72 5.43 -13.05
CA ASP A 126 -23.89 4.61 -12.68
C ASP A 126 -23.48 3.14 -12.45
N PRO A 127 -23.91 2.50 -11.33
CA PRO A 127 -23.81 1.06 -11.14
C PRO A 127 -24.27 0.20 -12.33
N LEU A 128 -25.28 0.63 -13.09
CA LEU A 128 -25.78 -0.09 -14.28
C LEU A 128 -24.77 -0.03 -15.44
N GLU A 129 -24.08 1.10 -15.61
CA GLU A 129 -23.01 1.27 -16.59
C GLU A 129 -21.83 0.35 -16.28
N TYR A 130 -21.46 0.28 -15.00
CA TYR A 130 -20.42 -0.64 -14.53
C TYR A 130 -20.80 -2.12 -14.75
N ALA A 131 -22.04 -2.50 -14.41
CA ALA A 131 -22.53 -3.87 -14.61
C ALA A 131 -22.58 -4.26 -16.10
N SER A 132 -22.98 -3.33 -16.98
CA SER A 132 -23.02 -3.53 -18.43
C SER A 132 -21.62 -3.66 -19.02
N TYR A 133 -20.65 -2.86 -18.54
CA TYR A 133 -19.25 -2.97 -18.92
C TYR A 133 -18.64 -4.32 -18.52
N LEU A 134 -18.88 -4.76 -17.28
CA LEU A 134 -18.45 -6.07 -16.81
C LEU A 134 -19.05 -7.18 -17.67
N ALA A 135 -20.36 -7.16 -17.91
CA ALA A 135 -21.05 -8.16 -18.71
C ALA A 135 -20.47 -8.27 -20.13
N LYS A 136 -20.15 -7.11 -20.75
CA LYS A 136 -19.51 -7.05 -22.07
C LYS A 136 -18.10 -7.64 -22.05
N MET A 137 -17.32 -7.37 -21.02
CA MET A 137 -15.93 -7.83 -20.91
C MET A 137 -15.83 -9.31 -20.55
N THR A 138 -16.80 -9.83 -19.80
CA THR A 138 -16.88 -11.24 -19.40
C THR A 138 -17.56 -12.15 -20.42
N LYS A 139 -18.10 -11.57 -21.51
CA LYS A 139 -18.82 -12.32 -22.55
C LYS A 139 -17.88 -13.19 -23.41
N ASP A 140 -16.64 -12.76 -23.55
CA ASP A 140 -15.59 -13.46 -24.31
C ASP A 140 -14.44 -13.86 -23.38
N ASN A 141 -13.93 -15.08 -23.56
CA ASN A 141 -12.84 -15.62 -22.75
C ASN A 141 -11.54 -14.84 -22.95
N ASP A 142 -11.29 -14.33 -24.16
CA ASP A 142 -10.09 -13.52 -24.46
C ASP A 142 -10.13 -12.14 -23.77
N ASN A 143 -11.28 -11.46 -23.82
CA ASN A 143 -11.47 -10.17 -23.14
C ASN A 143 -11.44 -10.32 -21.61
N THR A 144 -12.01 -11.41 -21.09
CA THR A 144 -11.92 -11.75 -19.66
C THR A 144 -10.47 -11.95 -19.25
N PHE A 145 -9.69 -12.68 -20.05
CA PHE A 145 -8.27 -12.92 -19.79
C PHE A 145 -7.42 -11.64 -19.89
N LYS A 146 -7.69 -10.76 -20.87
CA LYS A 146 -7.04 -9.44 -20.99
C LYS A 146 -7.34 -8.54 -19.79
N MET A 147 -8.59 -8.50 -19.35
CA MET A 147 -8.98 -7.75 -18.16
C MET A 147 -8.31 -8.30 -16.89
N PHE A 148 -8.30 -9.63 -16.74
CA PHE A 148 -7.63 -10.32 -15.63
C PHE A 148 -6.12 -10.06 -15.59
N SER A 149 -5.44 -10.19 -16.73
CA SER A 149 -3.99 -10.00 -16.83
C SER A 149 -3.58 -8.54 -16.57
N ALA A 150 -4.37 -7.55 -17.05
CA ALA A 150 -4.16 -6.14 -16.73
C ALA A 150 -4.21 -5.87 -15.21
N GLN A 151 -5.17 -6.49 -14.52
CA GLN A 151 -5.34 -6.36 -13.07
C GLN A 151 -4.17 -6.97 -12.31
N LEU A 152 -3.83 -8.22 -12.62
CA LEU A 152 -2.72 -8.92 -11.97
C LEU A 152 -1.39 -8.17 -12.16
N PHE A 153 -1.18 -7.62 -13.36
CA PHE A 153 -0.01 -6.81 -13.68
C PHE A 153 0.03 -5.52 -12.86
N ALA A 154 -1.08 -4.76 -12.83
CA ALA A 154 -1.19 -3.54 -12.03
C ALA A 154 -0.97 -3.81 -10.53
N LEU A 155 -1.58 -4.87 -10.00
CA LEU A 155 -1.39 -5.30 -8.61
C LEU A 155 0.07 -5.61 -8.30
N GLY A 156 0.74 -6.35 -9.18
CA GLY A 156 2.17 -6.67 -9.05
C GLY A 156 3.02 -5.41 -8.94
N HIS A 157 2.74 -4.40 -9.77
CA HIS A 157 3.43 -3.11 -9.72
C HIS A 157 3.14 -2.32 -8.44
N ILE A 158 1.88 -2.28 -7.97
CA ILE A 158 1.50 -1.60 -6.72
C ILE A 158 2.19 -2.27 -5.53
N ASN A 159 2.16 -3.60 -5.47
CA ASN A 159 2.80 -4.36 -4.39
C ASN A 159 4.32 -4.16 -4.40
N ALA A 160 4.96 -4.20 -5.57
CA ALA A 160 6.39 -3.93 -5.70
C ALA A 160 6.75 -2.49 -5.25
N TYR A 161 5.94 -1.51 -5.63
CA TYR A 161 6.09 -0.11 -5.22
C TYR A 161 5.98 0.04 -3.70
N LYS A 162 4.89 -0.45 -3.11
CA LYS A 162 4.68 -0.42 -1.65
C LYS A 162 5.81 -1.14 -0.91
N ASN A 163 6.22 -2.32 -1.37
CA ASN A 163 7.30 -3.08 -0.73
C ASN A 163 8.66 -2.34 -0.80
N LYS A 164 8.96 -1.69 -1.92
CA LYS A 164 10.18 -0.87 -2.09
C LYS A 164 10.21 0.28 -1.08
N HIS A 165 9.11 1.01 -0.94
CA HIS A 165 9.01 2.13 0.00
C HIS A 165 8.98 1.64 1.46
N MET A 166 8.33 0.51 1.74
CA MET A 166 8.35 -0.14 3.04
C MET A 166 9.78 -0.49 3.46
N ARG A 167 10.56 -1.13 2.58
CA ARG A 167 11.95 -1.50 2.88
C ARG A 167 12.83 -0.28 3.14
N ARG A 168 12.64 0.79 2.35
CA ARG A 168 13.35 2.07 2.56
C ARG A 168 12.95 2.71 3.89
N ALA A 169 11.66 2.74 4.21
CA ALA A 169 11.17 3.24 5.48
C ALA A 169 11.80 2.50 6.66
N ILE A 170 11.87 1.15 6.61
CA ILE A 170 12.52 0.35 7.66
C ILE A 170 14.01 0.70 7.81
N LEU A 171 14.74 0.92 6.71
CA LEU A 171 16.15 1.30 6.76
C LEU A 171 16.35 2.67 7.40
N PHE A 172 15.60 3.69 6.95
CA PHE A 172 15.65 5.04 7.52
C PHE A 172 15.22 5.05 8.99
N PHE A 173 14.19 4.26 9.32
CA PHE A 173 13.71 4.08 10.67
C PHE A 173 14.79 3.47 11.59
N GLY A 174 15.43 2.39 11.15
CA GLY A 174 16.53 1.77 11.89
C GLY A 174 17.71 2.72 12.09
N ALA A 175 18.07 3.51 11.07
CA ALA A 175 19.12 4.52 11.19
C ALA A 175 18.75 5.64 12.17
N ALA A 176 17.48 6.07 12.20
CA ALA A 176 16.99 7.06 13.16
C ALA A 176 17.08 6.53 14.60
N ILE A 177 16.57 5.33 14.88
CA ILE A 177 16.70 4.72 16.22
C ILE A 177 18.16 4.58 16.63
N PHE A 178 19.01 4.08 15.72
CA PHE A 178 20.43 3.91 16.02
C PHE A 178 21.09 5.24 16.38
N SER A 179 20.76 6.31 15.66
CA SER A 179 21.26 7.65 15.98
C SER A 179 20.81 8.16 17.34
N GLU A 180 19.55 7.91 17.70
CA GLU A 180 18.97 8.29 18.98
C GLU A 180 19.63 7.53 20.15
N LEU A 181 19.84 6.22 19.99
CA LEU A 181 20.53 5.42 21.00
C LEU A 181 21.97 5.89 21.25
N ILE A 182 22.69 6.32 20.21
CA ILE A 182 24.04 6.90 20.36
C ILE A 182 23.99 8.20 21.16
N ILE A 183 23.01 9.08 20.89
CA ILE A 183 22.87 10.36 21.62
C ILE A 183 22.64 10.09 23.11
N ILE A 184 21.76 9.13 23.43
CA ILE A 184 21.44 8.78 24.81
C ILE A 184 22.63 8.11 25.50
N MET A 185 23.33 7.22 24.81
CA MET A 185 24.54 6.58 25.34
C MET A 185 25.63 7.60 25.64
N ALA A 186 25.85 8.56 24.73
CA ALA A 186 26.83 9.63 24.92
C ALA A 186 26.49 10.49 26.15
N TYR A 187 25.21 10.78 26.37
CA TYR A 187 24.73 11.50 27.55
C TYR A 187 24.81 10.68 28.85
N ALA A 188 24.48 9.39 28.80
CA ALA A 188 24.62 8.53 29.97
C ALA A 188 26.09 8.43 30.42
N TRP A 189 27.00 8.35 29.44
CA TRP A 189 28.43 8.28 29.71
C TRP A 189 29.00 9.57 30.31
N SER A 190 28.56 10.75 29.82
CA SER A 190 28.97 12.04 30.40
C SER A 190 28.52 12.15 31.86
N LEU A 191 27.30 11.72 32.19
CA LEU A 191 26.84 11.67 33.58
C LEU A 191 27.71 10.78 34.47
N THR A 192 28.07 9.58 34.00
CA THR A 192 28.90 8.65 34.79
C THR A 192 30.31 9.18 35.03
N TRP A 193 30.88 9.91 34.06
CA TRP A 193 32.20 10.51 34.22
C TRP A 193 32.17 11.73 35.13
N ALA A 194 31.09 12.52 35.11
CA ALA A 194 30.90 13.66 36.00
C ALA A 194 30.62 13.27 37.47
N ALA A 195 30.26 12.01 37.72
CA ALA A 195 29.98 11.48 39.06
C ALA A 195 31.24 10.97 39.81
N PHE A 196 32.41 10.99 39.17
CA PHE A 196 33.72 10.62 39.72
C PHE A 196 34.66 11.84 39.76
#